data_AF-A0A947RQT7-F1
#
_entry.id   AF-A0A947RQT7-F1
#
_cell.length_a   1.000
_cell.length_b   1.000
_cell.length_c   1.000
_cell.angle_alpha   90.00
_cell.angle_beta   90.00
_cell.angle_gamma   90.00
#
_symmetry.space_group_name_H-M   'P 1'
#
loop_
_entity.id
_entity.type
_entity.pdbx_description
1 polymer ?
#
loop_
_entity_poly.entity_id
_entity_poly.type
_entity_poly.pdbx_seq_one_letter_code
_entity_poly.pdbx_strand_id
1 'polypeptide(L)'
;MYRTLCLLLLGTLIIGIVGVSQTPVALRAAEGFLLLDNDTGAEVVRLGILFDGPISLCMEDVVVFGGGAVTRLDVGLRTAWIDAVVNPSGTLQVGFGGGASALDACWVASTTEKNKAVTRWLIESVWNAGDLEAVGDFIAPEFLFHDISLVGDLPGVMGYTMFAAGSLAAFPDTHFAIEDVVASDDMIALRVLRTGTHLGDLNGIPPTGVSVNERAIVIYRMSDGKIAEGWMQYDALGLLVQLGLIPPMGPPLFAWDAGGTSSGDRGTPEVNTLLASRDPLEIWNEQNLALIDEIIGEDFVAHYETKTVTGIADYKDHVVGTLAAFPDFQISLEEVFAEGDLVVFRSTASGTHSGPLGPIPATGMAWEVGGMVIRRIADGKIVELWQLNDMLSLLTQIGLVPPLQ
;
A
#
# COMPACT_ATOMS: atom_id res chain seq x y z
N MET A 1 -25.51 -24.19 51.72
CA MET A 1 -24.21 -23.50 51.82
C MET A 1 -23.61 -23.30 50.41
N TYR A 2 -24.41 -22.78 49.47
CA TYR A 2 -24.04 -22.49 48.08
C TYR A 2 -25.01 -21.42 47.57
N ARG A 3 -24.77 -20.16 47.95
CA ARG A 3 -25.49 -18.96 47.45
C ARG A 3 -24.79 -17.68 47.94
N THR A 4 -23.46 -17.62 47.83
CA THR A 4 -22.67 -16.40 48.14
C THR A 4 -21.31 -16.40 47.44
N LEU A 5 -21.27 -16.69 46.13
CA LEU A 5 -20.03 -16.61 45.35
C LEU A 5 -20.35 -16.20 43.90
N CYS A 6 -20.81 -14.95 43.71
CA CYS A 6 -21.16 -14.46 42.37
C CYS A 6 -20.94 -12.95 42.13
N LEU A 7 -20.16 -12.24 42.96
CA LEU A 7 -20.08 -10.77 42.86
C LEU A 7 -18.71 -10.12 43.12
N LEU A 8 -17.60 -10.87 43.01
CA LEU A 8 -16.24 -10.31 43.14
C LEU A 8 -15.33 -10.87 42.06
N LEU A 9 -15.51 -10.41 40.82
CA LEU A 9 -14.54 -10.49 39.70
C LEU A 9 -15.04 -9.62 38.52
N LEU A 10 -15.45 -8.39 38.82
CA LEU A 10 -15.76 -7.35 37.83
C LEU A 10 -14.92 -6.14 38.22
N GLY A 11 -13.70 -6.12 37.69
CA GLY A 11 -12.68 -5.14 38.04
C GLY A 11 -11.33 -5.43 37.41
N THR A 12 -11.30 -6.06 36.23
CA THR A 12 -10.12 -5.96 35.35
C THR A 12 -10.20 -4.61 34.67
N LEU A 13 -9.44 -3.69 35.26
CA LEU A 13 -8.96 -2.43 34.74
C LEU A 13 -8.74 -2.53 33.21
N ILE A 14 -9.69 -2.02 32.43
CA ILE A 14 -9.42 -1.60 31.05
C ILE A 14 -8.57 -0.34 31.20
N ILE A 15 -7.26 -0.50 31.41
CA ILE A 15 -6.33 0.52 30.97
C ILE A 15 -6.40 0.40 29.46
N GLY A 16 -7.21 1.26 28.85
CA GLY A 16 -7.08 1.52 27.43
C GLY A 16 -5.64 1.96 27.21
N ILE A 17 -4.83 1.05 26.66
CA ILE A 17 -3.66 1.45 25.90
C ILE A 17 -4.26 2.25 24.75
N VAL A 18 -4.31 3.57 24.90
CA VAL A 18 -4.47 4.46 23.76
C VAL A 18 -3.24 4.16 22.91
N GLY A 19 -3.44 3.33 21.89
CA GLY A 19 -2.36 2.87 21.03
C GLY A 19 -1.73 4.11 20.40
N VAL A 20 -0.44 4.31 20.68
CA VAL A 20 0.40 5.32 20.01
C VAL A 20 0.73 4.79 18.61
N SER A 21 -0.29 4.57 17.79
CA SER A 21 -0.12 4.23 16.37
C SER A 21 0.54 5.44 15.70
N GLN A 22 1.71 5.23 15.11
CA GLN A 22 2.60 6.21 14.47
C GLN A 22 2.26 7.66 14.78
N THR A 23 2.59 8.13 15.97
CA THR A 23 2.28 9.53 16.33
C THR A 23 3.39 10.44 15.84
N PRO A 24 3.11 11.42 14.96
CA PRO A 24 4.09 12.39 14.52
C PRO A 24 4.68 13.14 15.72
N VAL A 25 5.98 13.43 15.66
CA VAL A 25 6.66 14.17 16.71
C VAL A 25 6.99 15.57 16.22
N ALA A 26 6.61 16.58 17.00
CA ALA A 26 7.02 17.94 16.72
C ALA A 26 8.55 18.06 16.88
N LEU A 27 9.24 18.32 15.77
CA LEU A 27 10.69 18.52 15.76
C LEU A 27 11.02 19.89 16.36
N ARG A 28 11.65 19.91 17.54
CA ARG A 28 12.16 21.14 18.15
C ARG A 28 13.67 21.20 18.03
N ALA A 29 14.16 21.97 17.06
CA ALA A 29 15.58 22.24 16.91
C ALA A 29 16.08 23.23 17.98
N ALA A 30 17.19 22.89 18.63
CA ALA A 30 18.03 23.78 19.41
C ALA A 30 19.47 23.69 18.84
N GLU A 31 20.36 24.65 19.12
CA GLU A 31 21.71 24.66 18.53
C GLU A 31 22.46 23.32 18.72
N GLY A 32 22.53 22.52 17.64
CA GLY A 32 23.19 21.21 17.63
C GLY A 32 22.35 20.02 18.14
N PHE A 33 21.07 20.22 18.47
CA PHE A 33 20.20 19.18 19.03
C PHE A 33 18.78 19.20 18.45
N LEU A 34 18.18 18.02 18.34
CA LEU A 34 16.75 17.83 18.21
C LEU A 34 16.16 17.42 19.56
N LEU A 35 15.09 18.09 19.95
CA LEU A 35 14.27 17.74 21.10
C LEU A 35 12.94 17.17 20.59
N LEU A 36 12.60 15.99 21.09
CA LEU A 36 11.44 15.20 20.69
C LEU A 36 10.62 14.90 21.94
N ASP A 37 9.55 15.65 22.13
CA ASP A 37 8.68 15.55 23.31
C ASP A 37 7.69 14.37 23.14
N ASN A 38 7.48 13.61 24.22
CA ASN A 38 6.45 12.58 24.27
C ASN A 38 5.11 13.17 24.73
N ASP A 39 4.37 13.71 23.76
CA ASP A 39 3.03 14.27 23.96
C ASP A 39 1.90 13.26 23.70
N THR A 40 2.23 11.97 23.59
CA THR A 40 1.28 10.91 23.22
C THR A 40 0.30 10.54 24.34
N GLY A 41 0.61 10.96 25.58
CA GLY A 41 -0.14 10.60 26.78
C GLY A 41 0.11 9.17 27.29
N ALA A 42 0.95 8.40 26.60
CA ALA A 42 1.35 7.04 26.99
C ALA A 42 2.89 6.89 26.98
N GLU A 43 3.38 5.78 27.54
CA GLU A 43 4.79 5.41 27.42
C GLU A 43 5.09 5.02 25.97
N VAL A 44 6.19 5.53 25.42
CA VAL A 44 6.70 5.18 24.10
C VAL A 44 8.06 4.50 24.25
N VAL A 45 8.33 3.52 23.39
CA VAL A 45 9.52 2.66 23.52
C VAL A 45 10.45 2.71 22.31
N ARG A 46 10.02 3.36 21.22
CA ARG A 46 10.79 3.48 19.99
C ARG A 46 10.48 4.78 19.26
N LEU A 47 11.54 5.42 18.77
CA LEU A 47 11.50 6.61 17.93
C LEU A 47 12.17 6.31 16.60
N GLY A 48 11.56 6.75 15.50
CA GLY A 48 12.21 6.86 14.21
C GLY A 48 12.42 8.32 13.83
N ILE A 49 13.53 8.63 13.16
CA ILE A 49 13.82 9.95 12.57
C ILE A 49 14.31 9.75 11.13
N LEU A 50 13.77 10.54 10.20
CA LEU A 50 14.24 10.69 8.82
C LEU A 50 14.98 12.02 8.66
N PHE A 51 16.09 12.02 7.93
CA PHE A 51 16.93 13.19 7.67
C PHE A 51 17.05 13.50 6.18
N ASP A 52 17.34 14.76 5.85
CA ASP A 52 17.53 15.26 4.47
C ASP A 52 18.91 14.96 3.87
N GLY A 53 19.80 14.38 4.65
CA GLY A 53 21.19 14.16 4.28
C GLY A 53 21.86 13.09 5.14
N PRO A 54 23.13 12.76 4.84
CA PRO A 54 23.86 11.72 5.55
C PRO A 54 24.00 12.05 7.03
N ILE A 55 23.75 11.06 7.89
CA ILE A 55 23.96 11.19 9.33
C ILE A 55 25.00 10.21 9.86
N SER A 56 25.56 10.57 11.02
CA SER A 56 26.34 9.68 11.86
C SER A 56 25.93 9.93 13.30
N LEU A 57 25.46 8.88 13.98
CA LEU A 57 25.01 8.93 15.37
C LEU A 57 25.61 7.78 16.17
N CYS A 58 25.86 8.01 17.44
CA CYS A 58 26.21 7.00 18.42
C CYS A 58 25.31 7.12 19.67
N MET A 59 25.40 6.14 20.57
CA MET A 59 24.56 6.10 21.78
C MET A 59 24.74 7.34 22.67
N GLU A 60 25.93 7.95 22.66
CA GLU A 60 26.27 9.12 23.48
C GLU A 60 25.59 10.41 22.98
N ASP A 61 25.16 10.41 21.72
CA ASP A 61 24.45 11.52 21.11
C ASP A 61 22.97 11.56 21.55
N VAL A 62 22.45 10.49 22.16
CA VAL A 62 21.04 10.37 22.53
C VAL A 62 20.86 10.41 24.04
N VAL A 63 20.08 11.38 24.52
CA VAL A 63 19.79 11.57 25.94
C VAL A 63 18.29 11.56 26.18
N VAL A 64 17.82 10.78 27.16
CA VAL A 64 16.41 10.71 27.53
C VAL A 64 16.17 11.44 28.85
N PHE A 65 15.27 12.41 28.83
CA PHE A 65 14.79 13.12 30.01
C PHE A 65 13.39 12.61 30.35
N GLY A 66 13.20 12.09 31.58
CA GLY A 66 11.91 11.52 31.99
C GLY A 66 11.62 10.15 31.38
N GLY A 67 12.59 9.22 31.43
CA GLY A 67 12.48 7.90 30.82
C GLY A 67 13.58 6.93 31.28
N GLY A 68 13.76 5.85 30.52
CA GLY A 68 14.83 4.87 30.69
C GLY A 68 16.07 5.17 29.83
N ALA A 69 17.08 4.32 29.94
CA ALA A 69 18.27 4.41 29.09
C ALA A 69 17.95 3.98 27.64
N VAL A 70 18.72 4.49 26.69
CA VAL A 70 18.71 4.02 25.30
C VAL A 70 19.24 2.59 25.26
N THR A 71 18.47 1.67 24.69
CA THR A 71 18.82 0.24 24.63
C THR A 71 19.28 -0.20 23.26
N ARG A 72 18.87 0.50 22.20
CA ARG A 72 19.26 0.22 20.81
C ARG A 72 19.29 1.51 20.00
N LEU A 73 20.23 1.57 19.06
CA LEU A 73 20.35 2.61 18.06
C LEU A 73 20.74 1.94 16.74
N ASP A 74 19.82 1.94 15.77
CA ASP A 74 20.11 1.53 14.39
C ASP A 74 20.21 2.80 13.52
N VAL A 75 21.35 2.98 12.84
CA VAL A 75 21.63 4.18 12.02
C VAL A 75 21.81 3.76 10.57
N GLY A 76 20.94 4.27 9.70
CA GLY A 76 21.09 4.24 8.25
C GLY A 76 21.80 5.49 7.73
N LEU A 77 21.84 5.65 6.41
CA LEU A 77 22.37 6.84 5.74
C LEU A 77 21.51 8.09 6.05
N ARG A 78 20.19 7.97 6.03
CA ARG A 78 19.17 9.01 6.22
C ARG A 78 18.26 8.75 7.41
N THR A 79 18.33 7.57 8.03
CA THR A 79 17.37 7.17 9.08
C THR A 79 18.06 6.83 10.39
N ALA A 80 17.39 7.13 11.51
CA ALA A 80 17.80 6.66 12.83
C ALA A 80 16.61 6.04 13.56
N TRP A 81 16.79 4.83 14.09
CA TRP A 81 15.82 4.15 14.94
C TRP A 81 16.40 3.98 16.34
N ILE A 82 15.70 4.50 17.33
CA ILE A 82 16.14 4.56 18.73
C ILE A 82 15.14 3.81 19.59
N ASP A 83 15.60 2.76 20.28
CA ASP A 83 14.80 2.08 21.31
C ASP A 83 15.14 2.68 22.66
N ALA A 84 14.17 3.36 23.26
CA ALA A 84 14.27 3.98 24.56
C ALA A 84 12.88 4.18 25.16
N VAL A 85 12.74 3.89 26.45
CA VAL A 85 11.51 4.20 27.19
C VAL A 85 11.44 5.70 27.46
N VAL A 86 10.41 6.38 26.98
CA VAL A 86 10.13 7.79 27.28
C VAL A 86 8.75 7.88 27.90
N ASN A 87 8.67 8.34 29.16
CA ASN A 87 7.38 8.48 29.84
C ASN A 87 6.55 9.63 29.22
N PRO A 88 5.23 9.69 29.45
CA PRO A 88 4.43 10.85 29.09
C PRO A 88 5.07 12.15 29.60
N SER A 89 5.13 13.17 28.73
CA SER A 89 5.80 14.47 29.00
C SER A 89 7.32 14.39 29.22
N GLY A 90 7.95 13.24 28.94
CA GLY A 90 9.40 13.14 28.79
C GLY A 90 9.87 13.70 27.45
N THR A 91 11.18 13.88 27.31
CA THR A 91 11.82 14.42 26.10
C THR A 91 13.01 13.56 25.73
N LEU A 92 13.12 13.22 24.45
CA LEU A 92 14.31 12.61 23.89
C LEU A 92 15.12 13.70 23.16
N GLN A 93 16.39 13.84 23.52
CA GLN A 93 17.33 14.73 22.89
C GLN A 93 18.26 13.91 21.99
N VAL A 94 18.41 14.33 20.73
CA VAL A 94 19.38 13.77 19.78
C VAL A 94 20.34 14.87 19.38
N GLY A 95 21.61 14.75 19.75
CA GLY A 95 22.69 15.51 19.14
C GLY A 95 23.04 14.89 17.79
N PHE A 96 23.33 15.70 16.78
CA PHE A 96 23.89 15.19 15.54
C PHE A 96 24.94 16.18 15.06
N GLY A 97 26.15 15.67 14.85
CA GLY A 97 27.21 16.44 14.21
C GLY A 97 27.01 16.42 12.70
N GLY A 98 26.74 17.57 12.08
CA GLY A 98 26.61 17.65 10.63
C GLY A 98 25.69 18.78 10.15
N GLY A 99 25.55 18.91 8.82
CA GLY A 99 24.65 19.87 8.17
C GLY A 99 23.27 19.30 7.81
N ALA A 100 22.98 18.04 8.15
CA ALA A 100 21.70 17.39 7.88
C ALA A 100 20.61 17.90 8.85
N SER A 101 19.37 17.96 8.41
CA SER A 101 18.19 18.32 9.19
C SER A 101 17.20 17.16 9.23
N ALA A 102 16.48 17.00 10.35
CA ALA A 102 15.39 16.04 10.41
C ALA A 102 14.21 16.53 9.55
N LEU A 103 13.76 15.66 8.64
CA LEU A 103 12.59 15.85 7.79
C LEU A 103 11.31 15.37 8.46
N ASP A 104 11.39 14.24 9.16
CA ASP A 104 10.25 13.62 9.84
C ASP A 104 10.71 12.85 11.07
N ALA A 105 9.81 12.69 12.05
CA ALA A 105 10.02 11.79 13.18
C ALA A 105 8.69 11.27 13.68
N CYS A 106 8.68 10.00 14.10
CA CYS A 106 7.49 9.36 14.63
C CYS A 106 7.81 8.47 15.84
N TRP A 107 6.95 8.56 16.86
CA TRP A 107 6.88 7.55 17.90
C TRP A 107 6.17 6.32 17.34
N VAL A 108 6.76 5.14 17.54
CA VAL A 108 6.16 3.88 17.09
C VAL A 108 5.99 2.92 18.26
N ALA A 109 4.79 2.35 18.39
CA ALA A 109 4.45 1.44 19.47
C ALA A 109 4.73 -0.04 19.14
N SER A 110 4.99 -0.38 17.87
CA SER A 110 5.16 -1.77 17.43
C SER A 110 6.11 -1.89 16.23
N THR A 111 6.49 -3.12 15.89
CA THR A 111 7.24 -3.43 14.67
C THR A 111 6.43 -3.09 13.41
N THR A 112 5.12 -3.38 13.39
CA THR A 112 4.24 -3.02 12.26
C THR A 112 4.21 -1.52 12.03
N GLU A 113 4.13 -0.72 13.11
CA GLU A 113 4.20 0.74 13.03
C GLU A 113 5.59 1.23 12.61
N LYS A 114 6.68 0.57 13.01
CA LYS A 114 8.01 0.85 12.41
C LYS A 114 8.00 0.59 10.91
N ASN A 115 7.48 -0.56 10.49
CA ASN A 115 7.49 -0.99 9.10
C ASN A 115 6.72 -0.02 8.19
N LYS A 116 5.54 0.47 8.62
CA LYS A 116 4.78 1.50 7.88
C LYS A 116 5.57 2.79 7.67
N ALA A 117 6.43 3.16 8.62
CA ALA A 117 7.23 4.38 8.53
C ALA A 117 8.38 4.17 7.55
N VAL A 118 9.01 3.00 7.59
CA VAL A 118 10.02 2.59 6.60
C VAL A 118 9.46 2.66 5.18
N THR A 119 8.27 2.11 4.93
CA THR A 119 7.66 2.12 3.59
C THR A 119 7.24 3.54 3.16
N ARG A 120 6.75 4.37 4.08
CA ARG A 120 6.43 5.79 3.79
C ARG A 120 7.69 6.57 3.44
N TRP A 121 8.74 6.44 4.25
CA TRP A 121 9.99 7.16 4.02
C TRP A 121 10.72 6.69 2.77
N LEU A 122 10.55 5.43 2.33
CA LEU A 122 10.99 5.00 1.00
C LEU A 122 10.34 5.87 -0.10
N ILE A 123 9.02 6.08 -0.04
CA ILE A 123 8.30 6.93 -0.99
C ILE A 123 8.80 8.38 -0.91
N GLU A 124 8.89 8.95 0.29
CA GLU A 124 9.30 10.34 0.43
C GLU A 124 10.75 10.59 0.01
N SER A 125 11.69 9.76 0.44
CA SER A 125 13.11 9.95 0.16
C SER A 125 13.49 9.57 -1.26
N VAL A 126 13.08 8.39 -1.73
CA VAL A 126 13.54 7.90 -3.04
C VAL A 126 12.69 8.48 -4.17
N TRP A 127 11.37 8.45 -4.03
CA TRP A 127 10.47 8.80 -5.13
C TRP A 127 10.09 10.28 -5.18
N ASN A 128 9.80 10.91 -4.04
CA ASN A 128 9.42 12.33 -4.02
C ASN A 128 10.66 13.25 -3.98
N ALA A 129 11.70 12.90 -3.22
CA ALA A 129 12.93 13.70 -3.14
C ALA A 129 13.99 13.29 -4.17
N GLY A 130 13.85 12.14 -4.84
CA GLY A 130 14.80 11.66 -5.84
C GLY A 130 16.14 11.19 -5.27
N ASP A 131 16.21 10.88 -3.97
CA ASP A 131 17.44 10.46 -3.31
C ASP A 131 17.71 8.96 -3.53
N LEU A 132 18.31 8.67 -4.68
CA LEU A 132 18.68 7.30 -5.07
C LEU A 132 19.73 6.66 -4.14
N GLU A 133 20.50 7.45 -3.38
CA GLU A 133 21.46 6.91 -2.42
C GLU A 133 20.76 6.35 -1.18
N ALA A 134 19.57 6.86 -0.85
CA ALA A 134 18.79 6.44 0.30
C ALA A 134 18.12 5.06 0.13
N VAL A 135 18.08 4.49 -1.08
CA VAL A 135 17.40 3.21 -1.35
C VAL A 135 17.84 2.12 -0.36
N GLY A 136 19.15 1.99 -0.13
CA GLY A 136 19.73 0.97 0.74
C GLY A 136 19.35 1.08 2.22
N ASP A 137 18.77 2.20 2.66
CA ASP A 137 18.27 2.35 4.03
C ASP A 137 16.98 1.58 4.27
N PHE A 138 16.12 1.52 3.25
CA PHE A 138 14.76 1.03 3.39
C PHE A 138 14.61 -0.42 2.93
N ILE A 139 15.39 -0.85 1.94
CA ILE A 139 15.29 -2.20 1.37
C ILE A 139 16.47 -3.09 1.77
N ALA A 140 16.22 -4.38 1.91
CA ALA A 140 17.21 -5.39 2.24
C ALA A 140 18.17 -5.63 1.05
N PRO A 141 19.42 -6.05 1.29
CA PRO A 141 20.36 -6.37 0.20
C PRO A 141 19.84 -7.42 -0.78
N GLU A 142 19.16 -8.44 -0.25
CA GLU A 142 18.53 -9.56 -0.97
C GLU A 142 17.13 -9.26 -1.51
N PHE A 143 16.70 -7.99 -1.46
CA PHE A 143 15.39 -7.55 -1.91
C PHE A 143 15.05 -8.06 -3.31
N LEU A 144 13.80 -8.48 -3.53
CA LEU A 144 13.27 -8.80 -4.84
C LEU A 144 11.99 -8.00 -5.09
N PHE A 145 11.93 -7.28 -6.21
CA PHE A 145 10.75 -6.52 -6.59
C PHE A 145 10.14 -7.07 -7.86
N HIS A 146 8.86 -7.40 -7.80
CA HIS A 146 8.07 -7.92 -8.90
C HIS A 146 7.20 -6.80 -9.47
N ASP A 147 7.59 -6.25 -10.60
CA ASP A 147 6.68 -5.41 -11.41
C ASP A 147 5.82 -6.35 -12.27
N ILE A 148 4.56 -6.51 -11.87
CA ILE A 148 3.61 -7.43 -12.53
C ILE A 148 3.09 -6.81 -13.84
N SER A 149 3.28 -5.51 -14.06
CA SER A 149 2.67 -4.77 -15.16
C SER A 149 3.55 -4.70 -16.42
N LEU A 150 4.85 -4.37 -16.30
CA LEU A 150 5.70 -4.15 -17.48
C LEU A 150 7.16 -4.57 -17.33
N VAL A 151 7.80 -4.34 -16.19
CA VAL A 151 9.27 -4.42 -16.07
C VAL A 151 9.76 -5.81 -15.66
N GLY A 152 8.93 -6.59 -14.97
CA GLY A 152 9.30 -7.89 -14.40
C GLY A 152 10.13 -7.77 -13.12
N ASP A 153 10.95 -8.79 -12.85
CA ASP A 153 11.68 -8.92 -11.59
C ASP A 153 12.95 -8.05 -11.54
N LEU A 154 13.07 -7.24 -10.48
CA LEU A 154 14.22 -6.39 -10.20
C LEU A 154 14.98 -6.89 -8.95
N PRO A 155 16.20 -7.43 -9.11
CA PRO A 155 16.95 -7.98 -7.99
C PRO A 155 17.76 -6.91 -7.25
N GLY A 156 17.61 -6.90 -5.94
CA GLY A 156 18.40 -6.19 -4.95
C GLY A 156 18.32 -4.66 -5.05
N VAL A 157 19.19 -4.02 -4.27
CA VAL A 157 19.29 -2.56 -4.21
C VAL A 157 19.55 -1.95 -5.59
N MET A 158 20.48 -2.52 -6.36
CA MET A 158 20.86 -1.97 -7.66
C MET A 158 19.70 -2.03 -8.67
N GLY A 159 18.96 -3.16 -8.72
CA GLY A 159 17.82 -3.29 -9.63
C GLY A 159 16.75 -2.24 -9.35
N TYR A 160 16.39 -2.06 -8.08
CA TYR A 160 15.43 -1.05 -7.67
C TYR A 160 15.92 0.39 -7.91
N THR A 161 17.19 0.69 -7.61
CA THR A 161 17.80 2.01 -7.87
C THR A 161 17.76 2.36 -9.35
N MET A 162 18.08 1.42 -10.24
CA MET A 162 18.05 1.65 -11.69
C MET A 162 16.63 1.90 -12.21
N PHE A 163 15.65 1.17 -11.68
CA PHE A 163 14.24 1.39 -11.99
C PHE A 163 13.76 2.77 -11.54
N ALA A 164 14.04 3.14 -10.28
CA ALA A 164 13.71 4.47 -9.77
C ALA A 164 14.39 5.57 -10.60
N ALA A 165 15.68 5.42 -10.93
CA ALA A 165 16.42 6.37 -11.76
C ALA A 165 15.79 6.56 -13.14
N GLY A 166 15.41 5.46 -13.81
CA GLY A 166 14.76 5.50 -15.13
C GLY A 166 13.40 6.21 -15.08
N SER A 167 12.57 5.87 -14.10
CA SER A 167 11.25 6.50 -13.91
C SER A 167 11.37 8.00 -13.59
N LEU A 168 12.26 8.39 -12.69
CA LEU A 168 12.52 9.79 -12.34
C LEU A 168 13.12 10.57 -13.51
N ALA A 169 13.93 9.94 -14.37
CA ALA A 169 14.42 10.57 -15.59
C ALA A 169 13.29 10.79 -16.61
N ALA A 170 12.37 9.83 -16.76
CA ALA A 170 11.22 9.94 -17.64
C ALA A 170 10.21 11.00 -17.17
N PHE A 171 10.07 11.15 -15.85
CA PHE A 171 9.10 12.06 -15.21
C PHE A 171 9.75 12.84 -14.06
N PRO A 172 10.52 13.89 -14.37
CA PRO A 172 11.37 14.59 -13.39
C PRO A 172 10.60 15.45 -12.37
N ASP A 173 9.31 15.67 -12.58
CA ASP A 173 8.37 16.34 -11.68
C ASP A 173 7.41 15.34 -10.99
N THR A 174 7.81 14.06 -10.92
CA THR A 174 7.00 13.02 -10.26
C THR A 174 6.73 13.35 -8.80
N HIS A 175 5.50 13.10 -8.36
CA HIS A 175 5.11 13.10 -6.96
C HIS A 175 4.15 11.95 -6.67
N PHE A 176 4.38 11.24 -5.57
CA PHE A 176 3.53 10.18 -5.05
C PHE A 176 2.79 10.66 -3.80
N ALA A 177 1.46 10.57 -3.84
CA ALA A 177 0.61 10.68 -2.67
C ALA A 177 0.19 9.29 -2.22
N ILE A 178 0.45 8.96 -0.95
CA ILE A 178 -0.04 7.73 -0.33
C ILE A 178 -1.51 7.94 0.04
N GLU A 179 -2.41 7.17 -0.58
CA GLU A 179 -3.85 7.24 -0.36
C GLU A 179 -4.30 6.29 0.76
N ASP A 180 -3.70 5.10 0.87
CA ASP A 180 -3.93 4.15 1.98
C ASP A 180 -2.64 3.43 2.38
N VAL A 181 -2.59 3.02 3.64
CA VAL A 181 -1.60 2.10 4.19
C VAL A 181 -2.34 1.02 4.98
N VAL A 182 -2.11 -0.25 4.62
CA VAL A 182 -2.67 -1.41 5.34
C VAL A 182 -1.50 -2.31 5.75
N ALA A 183 -1.41 -2.70 7.01
CA ALA A 183 -0.36 -3.58 7.47
C ALA A 183 -0.87 -4.71 8.36
N SER A 184 -0.28 -5.89 8.20
CA SER A 184 -0.46 -7.04 9.07
C SER A 184 0.86 -7.76 9.22
N ASP A 185 1.34 -7.94 10.44
CA ASP A 185 2.61 -8.60 10.74
C ASP A 185 3.79 -8.02 9.92
N ASP A 186 4.32 -8.80 8.98
CA ASP A 186 5.42 -8.47 8.07
C ASP A 186 4.95 -7.96 6.70
N MET A 187 3.65 -7.87 6.43
CA MET A 187 3.09 -7.43 5.16
C MET A 187 2.56 -5.99 5.25
N ILE A 188 2.86 -5.18 4.23
CA ILE A 188 2.36 -3.81 4.08
C ILE A 188 1.85 -3.61 2.65
N ALA A 189 0.65 -3.08 2.50
CA ALA A 189 0.17 -2.52 1.24
C ALA A 189 0.13 -1.00 1.30
N LEU A 190 0.58 -0.38 0.22
CA LEU A 190 0.36 1.04 -0.07
C LEU A 190 -0.52 1.14 -1.31
N ARG A 191 -1.58 1.96 -1.21
CA ARG A 191 -2.28 2.47 -2.41
C ARG A 191 -1.76 3.88 -2.65
N VAL A 192 -1.20 4.13 -3.83
CA VAL A 192 -0.54 5.39 -4.15
C VAL A 192 -1.09 5.99 -5.43
N LEU A 193 -1.18 7.33 -5.45
CA LEU A 193 -1.41 8.13 -6.63
C LEU A 193 -0.11 8.84 -7.01
N ARG A 194 0.37 8.56 -8.21
CA ARG A 194 1.50 9.23 -8.83
C ARG A 194 0.99 10.29 -9.81
N THR A 195 1.59 11.47 -9.78
CA THR A 195 1.44 12.52 -10.79
C THR A 195 2.79 12.84 -11.40
N GLY A 196 2.87 13.17 -12.68
CA GLY A 196 4.11 13.65 -13.30
C GLY A 196 3.95 13.95 -14.79
N THR A 197 4.92 14.64 -15.38
CA THR A 197 4.95 15.01 -16.80
C THR A 197 6.02 14.22 -17.53
N HIS A 198 5.64 13.56 -18.63
CA HIS A 198 6.55 12.73 -19.42
C HIS A 198 7.53 13.62 -20.22
N LEU A 199 8.68 13.93 -19.63
CA LEU A 199 9.70 14.86 -20.14
C LEU A 199 11.03 14.20 -20.49
N GLY A 200 11.24 12.95 -20.08
CA GLY A 200 12.36 12.11 -20.50
C GLY A 200 11.94 10.94 -21.39
N ASP A 201 12.89 10.06 -21.71
CA ASP A 201 12.62 8.80 -22.41
C ASP A 201 12.06 7.77 -21.42
N LEU A 202 10.93 7.15 -21.76
CA LEU A 202 10.32 6.05 -21.00
C LEU A 202 10.48 4.74 -21.78
N ASN A 203 11.54 3.99 -21.52
CA ASN A 203 11.80 2.69 -22.16
C ASN A 203 11.69 2.75 -23.70
N GLY A 204 12.28 3.77 -24.33
CA GLY A 204 12.25 3.99 -25.78
C GLY A 204 11.03 4.78 -26.28
N ILE A 205 10.09 5.15 -25.41
CA ILE A 205 9.02 6.09 -25.72
C ILE A 205 9.58 7.51 -25.56
N PRO A 206 9.63 8.32 -26.63
CA PRO A 206 10.11 9.70 -26.54
C PRO A 206 9.22 10.57 -25.64
N PRO A 207 9.77 11.65 -25.05
CA PRO A 207 9.01 12.54 -24.18
C PRO A 207 7.83 13.16 -24.93
N THR A 208 6.64 12.97 -24.38
CA THR A 208 5.39 13.45 -24.98
C THR A 208 5.00 14.86 -24.50
N GLY A 209 5.55 15.28 -23.36
CA GLY A 209 5.14 16.51 -22.67
C GLY A 209 3.77 16.45 -22.00
N VAL A 210 3.13 15.27 -21.97
CA VAL A 210 1.83 15.07 -21.33
C VAL A 210 2.00 14.85 -19.83
N SER A 211 1.18 15.53 -19.03
CA SER A 211 1.02 15.23 -17.60
C SER A 211 0.07 14.05 -17.42
N VAL A 212 0.50 13.08 -16.62
CA VAL A 212 -0.22 11.85 -16.35
C VAL A 212 -0.52 11.72 -14.86
N ASN A 213 -1.59 10.98 -14.57
CA ASN A 213 -1.89 10.46 -13.25
C ASN A 213 -1.95 8.94 -13.33
N GLU A 214 -1.32 8.27 -12.37
CA GLU A 214 -1.18 6.82 -12.35
C GLU A 214 -1.39 6.31 -10.93
N ARG A 215 -2.20 5.26 -10.78
CA ARG A 215 -2.40 4.61 -9.49
C ARG A 215 -1.73 3.27 -9.45
N ALA A 216 -1.20 2.95 -8.29
CA ALA A 216 -0.58 1.68 -8.01
C ALA A 216 -1.02 1.15 -6.65
N ILE A 217 -1.06 -0.16 -6.54
CA ILE A 217 -1.00 -0.87 -5.27
C ILE A 217 0.38 -1.54 -5.22
N VAL A 218 1.09 -1.30 -4.12
CA VAL A 218 2.38 -1.92 -3.86
C VAL A 218 2.27 -2.69 -2.56
N ILE A 219 2.60 -3.98 -2.60
CA ILE A 219 2.66 -4.84 -1.43
C ILE A 219 4.13 -5.11 -1.13
N TYR A 220 4.53 -4.96 0.13
CA TYR A 220 5.87 -5.20 0.63
C TYR A 220 5.85 -6.27 1.71
N ARG A 221 6.82 -7.18 1.65
CA ARG A 221 7.18 -8.06 2.76
C ARG A 221 8.38 -7.48 3.50
N MET A 222 8.31 -7.46 4.81
CA MET A 222 9.32 -6.89 5.70
C MET A 222 10.18 -7.98 6.32
N SER A 223 11.49 -7.74 6.44
CA SER A 223 12.40 -8.56 7.24
C SER A 223 13.40 -7.67 7.95
N ASP A 224 13.65 -7.91 9.23
CA ASP A 224 14.65 -7.20 10.05
C ASP A 224 14.55 -5.66 9.98
N GLY A 225 13.32 -5.13 9.85
CA GLY A 225 13.05 -3.69 9.78
C GLY A 225 13.37 -3.05 8.42
N LYS A 226 13.59 -3.86 7.38
CA LYS A 226 13.74 -3.45 5.98
C LYS A 226 12.74 -4.19 5.09
N ILE A 227 12.56 -3.69 3.88
CA ILE A 227 11.72 -4.33 2.87
C ILE A 227 12.54 -5.43 2.19
N ALA A 228 12.09 -6.68 2.30
CA ALA A 228 12.78 -7.86 1.75
C ALA A 228 12.17 -8.34 0.42
N GLU A 229 10.92 -8.03 0.15
CA GLU A 229 10.26 -8.39 -1.11
C GLU A 229 9.17 -7.36 -1.42
N GLY A 230 8.87 -7.14 -2.70
CA GLY A 230 7.78 -6.26 -3.09
C GLY A 230 7.11 -6.70 -4.39
N TRP A 231 5.82 -6.41 -4.50
CA TRP A 231 5.03 -6.61 -5.71
C TRP A 231 4.32 -5.30 -6.02
N MET A 232 4.34 -4.88 -7.28
CA MET A 232 3.63 -3.70 -7.74
C MET A 232 2.69 -4.05 -8.89
N GLN A 233 1.48 -3.51 -8.81
CA GLN A 233 0.54 -3.41 -9.92
C GLN A 233 0.13 -1.95 -10.09
N TYR A 234 0.24 -1.42 -11.29
CA TYR A 234 -0.25 -0.09 -11.65
C TYR A 234 -1.09 -0.13 -12.94
N ASP A 235 -1.80 0.96 -13.22
CA ASP A 235 -2.62 1.13 -14.43
C ASP A 235 -1.74 1.41 -15.68
N ALA A 236 -0.96 0.40 -16.09
CA ALA A 236 -0.09 0.51 -17.26
C ALA A 236 -0.87 0.80 -18.55
N LEU A 237 -2.07 0.23 -18.70
CA LEU A 237 -2.94 0.50 -19.84
C LEU A 237 -3.37 1.98 -19.86
N GLY A 238 -3.85 2.51 -18.74
CA GLY A 238 -4.23 3.91 -18.61
C GLY A 238 -3.06 4.88 -18.81
N LEU A 239 -1.85 4.52 -18.37
CA LEU A 239 -0.63 5.28 -18.67
C LEU A 239 -0.41 5.38 -20.19
N LEU A 240 -0.41 4.26 -20.91
CA LEU A 240 -0.18 4.23 -22.35
C LEU A 240 -1.28 4.96 -23.15
N VAL A 241 -2.52 4.93 -22.66
CA VAL A 241 -3.63 5.73 -23.22
C VAL A 241 -3.38 7.23 -23.02
N GLN A 242 -2.98 7.66 -21.81
CA GLN A 242 -2.66 9.06 -21.54
C GLN A 242 -1.50 9.58 -22.41
N LEU A 243 -0.48 8.75 -22.62
CA LEU A 243 0.64 9.06 -23.50
C LEU A 243 0.29 9.06 -25.00
N GLY A 244 -0.95 8.66 -25.36
CA GLY A 244 -1.43 8.62 -26.75
C GLY A 244 -0.90 7.45 -27.56
N LEU A 245 -0.37 6.42 -26.91
CA LEU A 245 0.16 5.21 -27.56
C LEU A 245 -0.92 4.17 -27.84
N ILE A 246 -1.97 4.16 -27.01
CA ILE A 246 -3.14 3.31 -27.20
C ILE A 246 -4.38 4.20 -27.29
N PRO A 247 -5.27 4.00 -28.28
CA PRO A 247 -6.54 4.74 -28.33
C PRO A 247 -7.41 4.47 -27.09
N PRO A 248 -8.16 5.46 -26.60
CA PRO A 248 -9.05 5.26 -25.46
C PRO A 248 -10.12 4.21 -25.79
N MET A 249 -10.29 3.22 -24.92
CA MET A 249 -11.31 2.16 -25.05
C MET A 249 -12.63 2.50 -24.34
N GLY A 250 -12.82 3.77 -24.00
CA GLY A 250 -13.99 4.31 -23.28
C GLY A 250 -13.69 5.71 -22.75
N PRO A 251 -14.63 6.34 -22.01
CA PRO A 251 -14.34 7.55 -21.28
C PRO A 251 -13.16 7.31 -20.32
N PRO A 252 -12.23 8.27 -20.16
CA PRO A 252 -11.22 8.16 -19.11
C PRO A 252 -11.93 8.22 -17.75
N LEU A 253 -11.81 7.15 -16.97
CA LEU A 253 -12.40 7.07 -15.64
C LEU A 253 -11.30 7.29 -14.58
N PHE A 254 -10.62 8.43 -14.69
CA PHE A 254 -9.70 8.95 -13.66
C PHE A 254 -10.46 9.57 -12.48
N ALA A 255 -11.50 8.91 -12.00
CA ALA A 255 -12.32 9.36 -10.89
C ALA A 255 -12.31 8.30 -9.79
N TRP A 256 -11.14 8.04 -9.20
CA TRP A 256 -11.17 7.59 -7.81
C TRP A 256 -11.18 8.84 -6.96
N ASP A 257 -12.33 9.14 -6.37
CA ASP A 257 -12.42 10.09 -5.28
C ASP A 257 -11.68 9.52 -4.07
N ALA A 258 -11.27 10.40 -3.14
CA ALA A 258 -10.84 9.96 -1.81
C ALA A 258 -11.93 9.06 -1.24
N GLY A 259 -11.55 7.85 -0.79
CA GLY A 259 -12.47 6.76 -0.48
C GLY A 259 -13.71 7.18 0.31
N GLY A 260 -14.80 6.45 0.10
CA GLY A 260 -16.05 6.69 0.80
C GLY A 260 -15.85 6.69 2.32
N THR A 261 -16.50 7.62 3.02
CA THR A 261 -16.64 7.54 4.47
C THR A 261 -17.74 6.53 4.79
N SER A 262 -17.46 5.23 4.65
CA SER A 262 -18.42 4.23 5.11
C SER A 262 -18.54 4.34 6.63
N SER A 263 -19.73 4.70 7.10
CA SER A 263 -20.08 4.67 8.51
C SER A 263 -20.67 3.29 8.82
N GLY A 264 -20.05 2.53 9.72
CA GLY A 264 -20.55 1.21 10.11
C GLY A 264 -19.59 0.49 11.05
N ASP A 265 -19.99 -0.67 11.55
CA ASP A 265 -19.10 -1.55 12.30
C ASP A 265 -17.96 -2.03 11.39
N ARG A 266 -16.72 -1.78 11.80
CA ARG A 266 -15.50 -2.12 11.07
C ARG A 266 -15.13 -3.59 11.18
N GLY A 267 -15.74 -4.33 12.11
CA GLY A 267 -15.41 -5.72 12.37
C GLY A 267 -13.97 -5.88 12.90
N THR A 268 -13.41 -7.09 12.75
CA THR A 268 -12.00 -7.38 13.07
C THR A 268 -11.27 -7.88 11.83
N PRO A 269 -9.95 -7.65 11.72
CA PRO A 269 -9.14 -8.13 10.58
C PRO A 269 -9.33 -9.63 10.27
N GLU A 270 -9.46 -10.48 11.30
CA GLU A 270 -9.61 -11.93 11.15
C GLU A 270 -10.97 -12.30 10.54
N VAL A 271 -12.04 -11.61 10.93
CA VAL A 271 -13.38 -11.83 10.34
C VAL A 271 -13.45 -11.24 8.94
N ASN A 272 -12.84 -10.07 8.74
CA ASN A 272 -12.85 -9.34 7.49
C ASN A 272 -12.11 -10.10 6.38
N THR A 273 -10.95 -10.70 6.67
CA THR A 273 -10.22 -11.55 5.71
C THR A 273 -11.04 -12.76 5.27
N LEU A 274 -11.73 -13.43 6.20
CA LEU A 274 -12.61 -14.56 5.88
C LEU A 274 -13.79 -14.12 5.01
N LEU A 275 -14.51 -13.07 5.41
CA LEU A 275 -15.64 -12.53 4.66
C LEU A 275 -15.24 -12.12 3.25
N ALA A 276 -14.16 -11.34 3.12
CA ALA A 276 -13.73 -10.79 1.85
C ALA A 276 -13.18 -11.84 0.89
N SER A 277 -12.63 -12.95 1.40
CA SER A 277 -12.16 -14.08 0.57
C SER A 277 -13.31 -14.83 -0.11
N ARG A 278 -14.54 -14.73 0.42
CA ARG A 278 -15.71 -15.41 -0.18
C ARG A 278 -16.08 -14.82 -1.55
N ASP A 279 -15.79 -13.55 -1.80
CA ASP A 279 -16.04 -12.93 -3.11
C ASP A 279 -15.27 -13.68 -4.23
N PRO A 280 -13.92 -13.65 -4.29
CA PRO A 280 -13.18 -14.37 -5.34
C PRO A 280 -13.41 -15.88 -5.33
N LEU A 281 -13.59 -16.51 -4.17
CA LEU A 281 -13.69 -17.97 -4.07
C LEU A 281 -15.10 -18.51 -4.37
N GLU A 282 -16.16 -17.85 -3.93
CA GLU A 282 -17.52 -18.36 -4.08
C GLU A 282 -18.30 -17.60 -5.18
N ILE A 283 -18.20 -16.27 -5.25
CA ILE A 283 -18.90 -15.50 -6.31
C ILE A 283 -18.26 -15.77 -7.66
N TRP A 284 -16.93 -15.72 -7.75
CA TRP A 284 -16.23 -15.87 -9.02
C TRP A 284 -15.94 -17.32 -9.38
N ASN A 285 -15.21 -18.08 -8.53
CA ASN A 285 -14.80 -19.43 -8.90
C ASN A 285 -15.97 -20.44 -8.89
N GLU A 286 -16.87 -20.35 -7.91
CA GLU A 286 -18.06 -21.22 -7.83
C GLU A 286 -19.27 -20.65 -8.58
N GLN A 287 -19.19 -19.40 -9.07
CA GLN A 287 -20.28 -18.70 -9.74
C GLN A 287 -21.57 -18.59 -8.88
N ASN A 288 -21.40 -18.49 -7.56
CA ASN A 288 -22.50 -18.37 -6.61
C ASN A 288 -23.04 -16.94 -6.54
N LEU A 289 -23.82 -16.55 -7.56
CA LEU A 289 -24.39 -15.19 -7.66
C LEU A 289 -25.34 -14.82 -6.52
N ALA A 290 -25.93 -15.81 -5.83
CA ALA A 290 -26.78 -15.56 -4.68
C ALA A 290 -26.01 -14.98 -3.48
N LEU A 291 -24.70 -15.22 -3.43
CA LEU A 291 -23.84 -14.71 -2.37
C LEU A 291 -23.65 -13.19 -2.43
N ILE A 292 -23.83 -12.59 -3.61
CA ILE A 292 -23.73 -11.14 -3.80
C ILE A 292 -24.68 -10.41 -2.84
N ASP A 293 -25.92 -10.87 -2.69
CA ASP A 293 -26.91 -10.26 -1.78
C ASP A 293 -26.53 -10.38 -0.29
N GLU A 294 -25.74 -11.40 0.06
CA GLU A 294 -25.31 -11.67 1.43
C GLU A 294 -24.11 -10.79 1.82
N ILE A 295 -23.05 -10.75 0.99
CA ILE A 295 -21.76 -10.18 1.41
C ILE A 295 -21.46 -8.80 0.82
N ILE A 296 -22.20 -8.34 -0.20
CA ILE A 296 -22.00 -7.01 -0.79
C ILE A 296 -22.99 -6.01 -0.21
N GLY A 297 -22.51 -4.81 0.10
CA GLY A 297 -23.30 -3.67 0.57
C GLY A 297 -24.27 -3.15 -0.49
N GLU A 298 -25.39 -2.55 -0.07
CA GLU A 298 -26.37 -1.99 -1.01
C GLU A 298 -25.79 -0.81 -1.81
N ASP A 299 -25.09 0.09 -1.12
CA ASP A 299 -24.38 1.25 -1.68
C ASP A 299 -22.93 0.93 -2.09
N PHE A 300 -22.65 -0.33 -2.45
CA PHE A 300 -21.31 -0.80 -2.77
C PHE A 300 -20.67 0.00 -3.93
N VAL A 301 -19.38 0.32 -3.81
CA VAL A 301 -18.62 1.01 -4.86
C VAL A 301 -17.38 0.19 -5.23
N ALA A 302 -17.22 -0.13 -6.52
CA ALA A 302 -15.99 -0.73 -7.02
C ALA A 302 -15.27 0.22 -7.98
N HIS A 303 -14.01 0.49 -7.66
CA HIS A 303 -13.08 1.28 -8.47
C HIS A 303 -12.18 0.33 -9.26
N TYR A 304 -12.42 0.23 -10.56
CA TYR A 304 -11.55 -0.46 -11.52
C TYR A 304 -10.76 0.58 -12.33
N GLU A 305 -9.73 0.14 -13.03
CA GLU A 305 -8.90 0.97 -13.93
C GLU A 305 -9.72 1.58 -15.06
N THR A 306 -10.70 0.82 -15.54
CA THR A 306 -11.50 1.19 -16.70
C THR A 306 -12.84 1.79 -16.33
N LYS A 307 -13.32 1.65 -15.08
CA LYS A 307 -14.64 2.13 -14.66
C LYS A 307 -14.87 2.13 -13.14
N THR A 308 -15.86 2.91 -12.72
CA THR A 308 -16.49 2.79 -11.40
C THR A 308 -17.83 2.08 -11.54
N VAL A 309 -18.11 1.13 -10.66
CA VAL A 309 -19.40 0.43 -10.53
C VAL A 309 -20.03 0.86 -9.21
N THR A 310 -21.29 1.30 -9.24
CA THR A 310 -21.97 1.86 -8.06
C THR A 310 -23.30 1.14 -7.81
N GLY A 311 -23.47 0.67 -6.58
CA GLY A 311 -24.62 -0.10 -6.13
C GLY A 311 -24.52 -1.59 -6.46
N ILE A 312 -25.17 -2.39 -5.62
CA ILE A 312 -25.18 -3.85 -5.76
C ILE A 312 -25.76 -4.35 -7.09
N ALA A 313 -26.73 -3.62 -7.67
CA ALA A 313 -27.35 -3.99 -8.95
C ALA A 313 -26.33 -3.94 -10.10
N ASP A 314 -25.60 -2.82 -10.23
CA ASP A 314 -24.58 -2.67 -11.27
C ASP A 314 -23.41 -3.65 -11.07
N TYR A 315 -23.12 -4.00 -9.80
CA TYR A 315 -22.14 -5.04 -9.50
C TYR A 315 -22.59 -6.43 -9.98
N LYS A 316 -23.86 -6.81 -9.79
CA LYS A 316 -24.39 -8.06 -10.35
C LYS A 316 -24.29 -8.10 -11.86
N ASP A 317 -24.67 -7.00 -12.53
CA ASP A 317 -24.56 -6.90 -13.98
C ASP A 317 -23.09 -6.98 -14.45
N HIS A 318 -22.16 -6.40 -13.68
CA HIS A 318 -20.73 -6.54 -13.94
C HIS A 318 -20.27 -8.00 -13.83
N VAL A 319 -20.61 -8.71 -12.75
CA VAL A 319 -20.22 -10.11 -12.55
C VAL A 319 -20.79 -10.99 -13.67
N VAL A 320 -22.09 -10.86 -13.96
CA VAL A 320 -22.76 -11.63 -15.03
C VAL A 320 -22.15 -11.34 -16.40
N GLY A 321 -21.89 -10.07 -16.72
CA GLY A 321 -21.27 -9.67 -17.98
C GLY A 321 -19.85 -10.24 -18.15
N THR A 322 -19.05 -10.22 -17.08
CA THR A 322 -17.69 -10.79 -17.09
C THR A 322 -17.74 -12.31 -17.25
N LEU A 323 -18.59 -13.02 -16.50
CA LEU A 323 -18.72 -14.48 -16.63
C LEU A 323 -19.31 -14.91 -17.98
N ALA A 324 -20.11 -14.07 -18.63
CA ALA A 324 -20.56 -14.33 -19.99
C ALA A 324 -19.40 -14.28 -21.00
N ALA A 325 -18.45 -13.36 -20.83
CA ALA A 325 -17.25 -13.25 -21.66
C ALA A 325 -16.21 -14.35 -21.34
N PHE A 326 -16.11 -14.74 -20.07
CA PHE A 326 -15.16 -15.71 -19.52
C PHE A 326 -15.88 -16.77 -18.65
N PRO A 327 -16.56 -17.76 -19.25
CA PRO A 327 -17.35 -18.74 -18.49
C PRO A 327 -16.53 -19.66 -17.58
N ASP A 328 -15.23 -19.79 -17.85
CA ASP A 328 -14.25 -20.60 -17.11
C ASP A 328 -13.33 -19.73 -16.22
N PHE A 329 -13.76 -18.51 -15.89
CA PHE A 329 -13.01 -17.58 -15.04
C PHE A 329 -12.63 -18.20 -13.70
N GLN A 330 -11.37 -18.02 -13.28
CA GLN A 330 -10.83 -18.48 -12.01
C GLN A 330 -9.92 -17.43 -11.37
N ILE A 331 -9.89 -17.38 -10.05
CA ILE A 331 -9.00 -16.56 -9.22
C ILE A 331 -8.29 -17.44 -8.19
N SER A 332 -6.95 -17.34 -8.13
CA SER A 332 -6.16 -17.75 -6.97
C SER A 332 -5.79 -16.56 -6.11
N LEU A 333 -5.72 -16.77 -4.79
CA LEU A 333 -5.23 -15.78 -3.83
C LEU A 333 -3.83 -16.20 -3.38
N GLU A 334 -2.85 -15.33 -3.55
CA GLU A 334 -1.47 -15.57 -3.08
C GLU A 334 -1.21 -14.90 -1.73
N GLU A 335 -1.76 -13.72 -1.50
CA GLU A 335 -1.65 -13.00 -0.22
C GLU A 335 -3.02 -12.48 0.21
N VAL A 336 -3.33 -12.61 1.50
CA VAL A 336 -4.56 -12.09 2.13
C VAL A 336 -4.22 -11.55 3.51
N PHE A 337 -4.45 -10.26 3.74
CA PHE A 337 -4.26 -9.66 5.06
C PHE A 337 -5.15 -8.44 5.24
N ALA A 338 -5.30 -7.98 6.49
CA ALA A 338 -6.18 -6.87 6.79
C ALA A 338 -5.67 -6.00 7.95
N GLU A 339 -6.07 -4.74 7.92
CA GLU A 339 -5.91 -3.81 9.03
C GLU A 339 -7.22 -3.03 9.21
N GLY A 340 -7.79 -3.11 10.40
CA GLY A 340 -9.11 -2.53 10.66
C GLY A 340 -10.17 -3.09 9.70
N ASP A 341 -10.80 -2.20 8.94
CA ASP A 341 -11.83 -2.48 7.94
C ASP A 341 -11.29 -2.75 6.53
N LEU A 342 -9.99 -2.59 6.30
CA LEU A 342 -9.39 -2.78 4.98
C LEU A 342 -8.79 -4.18 4.84
N VAL A 343 -9.13 -4.86 3.75
CA VAL A 343 -8.59 -6.18 3.39
C VAL A 343 -7.86 -6.09 2.06
N VAL A 344 -6.63 -6.58 2.01
CA VAL A 344 -5.78 -6.58 0.83
C VAL A 344 -5.68 -7.99 0.27
N PHE A 345 -5.71 -8.09 -1.06
CA PHE A 345 -5.35 -9.31 -1.77
C PHE A 345 -4.27 -9.04 -2.81
N ARG A 346 -3.36 -10.01 -2.94
CA ARG A 346 -2.65 -10.29 -4.19
C ARG A 346 -3.24 -11.56 -4.78
N SER A 347 -3.62 -11.50 -6.05
CA SER A 347 -4.33 -12.59 -6.73
C SER A 347 -3.82 -12.79 -8.15
N THR A 348 -4.05 -13.98 -8.69
CA THR A 348 -3.92 -14.29 -10.12
C THR A 348 -5.28 -14.70 -10.66
N ALA A 349 -5.72 -14.08 -11.75
CA ALA A 349 -6.95 -14.41 -12.44
C ALA A 349 -6.65 -15.05 -13.80
N SER A 350 -7.50 -15.99 -14.24
CA SER A 350 -7.39 -16.63 -15.55
C SER A 350 -8.75 -16.96 -16.16
N GLY A 351 -8.77 -17.23 -17.46
CA GLY A 351 -9.95 -17.69 -18.18
C GLY A 351 -9.75 -17.73 -19.69
N THR A 352 -10.81 -18.04 -20.43
CA THR A 352 -10.84 -18.09 -21.90
C THR A 352 -11.90 -17.13 -22.43
N HIS A 353 -11.52 -16.23 -23.35
CA HIS A 353 -12.45 -15.30 -24.00
C HIS A 353 -13.40 -16.04 -24.96
N SER A 354 -14.49 -16.56 -24.40
CA SER A 354 -15.43 -17.48 -25.06
C SER A 354 -16.78 -16.85 -25.37
N GLY A 355 -17.09 -15.72 -24.76
CA GLY A 355 -18.26 -14.89 -25.08
C GLY A 355 -17.86 -13.48 -25.50
N PRO A 356 -18.83 -12.61 -25.82
CA PRO A 356 -18.55 -11.25 -26.25
C PRO A 356 -18.10 -10.36 -25.09
N LEU A 357 -17.02 -9.60 -25.28
CA LEU A 357 -16.61 -8.50 -24.40
C LEU A 357 -17.10 -7.17 -24.98
N GLY A 358 -18.31 -6.75 -24.59
CA GLY A 358 -18.98 -5.60 -25.21
C GLY A 358 -19.19 -5.83 -26.72
N PRO A 359 -18.66 -4.95 -27.62
CA PRO A 359 -18.77 -5.15 -29.07
C PRO A 359 -17.77 -6.18 -29.63
N ILE A 360 -16.85 -6.67 -28.81
CA ILE A 360 -15.74 -7.52 -29.25
C ILE A 360 -16.20 -8.99 -29.23
N PRO A 361 -16.15 -9.71 -30.36
CA PRO A 361 -16.50 -11.12 -30.39
C PRO A 361 -15.47 -11.98 -29.63
N ALA A 362 -15.90 -13.14 -29.16
CA ALA A 362 -15.03 -14.13 -28.55
C ALA A 362 -13.82 -14.44 -29.45
N THR A 363 -12.62 -14.40 -28.86
CA THR A 363 -11.37 -14.69 -29.58
C THR A 363 -10.94 -16.15 -29.40
N GLY A 364 -11.50 -16.85 -28.41
CA GLY A 364 -11.12 -18.22 -28.04
C GLY A 364 -9.74 -18.32 -27.40
N MET A 365 -9.11 -17.19 -27.07
CA MET A 365 -7.78 -17.14 -26.47
C MET A 365 -7.89 -17.20 -24.94
N ALA A 366 -7.01 -18.00 -24.35
CA ALA A 366 -6.82 -18.06 -22.90
C ALA A 366 -5.98 -16.87 -22.44
N TRP A 367 -6.19 -16.46 -21.19
CA TRP A 367 -5.43 -15.42 -20.53
C TRP A 367 -5.19 -15.77 -19.06
N GLU A 368 -4.09 -15.23 -18.51
CA GLU A 368 -3.75 -15.26 -17.09
C GLU A 368 -3.06 -13.95 -16.72
N VAL A 369 -3.53 -13.27 -15.68
CA VAL A 369 -2.99 -11.98 -15.23
C VAL A 369 -3.00 -11.85 -13.71
N GLY A 370 -2.00 -11.15 -13.17
CA GLY A 370 -1.98 -10.76 -11.77
C GLY A 370 -2.93 -9.59 -11.49
N GLY A 371 -3.28 -9.45 -10.21
CA GLY A 371 -4.08 -8.35 -9.71
C GLY A 371 -3.87 -8.11 -8.22
N MET A 372 -4.22 -6.90 -7.81
CA MET A 372 -4.24 -6.48 -6.41
C MET A 372 -5.55 -5.76 -6.13
N VAL A 373 -6.12 -6.01 -4.97
CA VAL A 373 -7.36 -5.36 -4.55
C VAL A 373 -7.28 -4.97 -3.08
N ILE A 374 -7.80 -3.79 -2.77
CA ILE A 374 -8.12 -3.38 -1.40
C ILE A 374 -9.63 -3.32 -1.29
N ARG A 375 -10.21 -3.96 -0.26
CA ARG A 375 -11.64 -3.97 0.02
C ARG A 375 -11.91 -3.31 1.36
N ARG A 376 -12.97 -2.52 1.46
CA ARG A 376 -13.47 -1.95 2.71
C ARG A 376 -14.67 -2.74 3.21
N ILE A 377 -14.66 -3.05 4.51
CA ILE A 377 -15.75 -3.74 5.20
C ILE A 377 -16.51 -2.76 6.09
N ALA A 378 -17.84 -2.81 6.05
CA ALA A 378 -18.70 -2.17 7.03
C ALA A 378 -19.94 -3.02 7.27
N ASP A 379 -20.35 -3.12 8.54
CA ASP A 379 -21.55 -3.84 8.97
C ASP A 379 -21.59 -5.30 8.46
N GLY A 380 -20.42 -5.96 8.45
CA GLY A 380 -20.29 -7.34 7.99
C GLY A 380 -20.46 -7.53 6.47
N LYS A 381 -20.32 -6.48 5.68
CA LYS A 381 -20.40 -6.50 4.21
C LYS A 381 -19.22 -5.78 3.56
N ILE A 382 -18.86 -6.20 2.35
CA ILE A 382 -17.93 -5.47 1.47
C ILE A 382 -18.70 -4.26 0.91
N VAL A 383 -18.22 -3.06 1.20
CA VAL A 383 -18.88 -1.80 0.83
C VAL A 383 -18.10 -0.98 -0.18
N GLU A 384 -16.79 -1.21 -0.31
CA GLU A 384 -15.96 -0.54 -1.29
C GLU A 384 -14.82 -1.45 -1.74
N LEU A 385 -14.37 -1.32 -2.99
CA LEU A 385 -13.11 -1.93 -3.43
C LEU A 385 -12.33 -1.05 -4.40
N TRP A 386 -11.01 -1.16 -4.37
CA TRP A 386 -10.07 -0.62 -5.35
C TRP A 386 -9.30 -1.77 -5.96
N GLN A 387 -9.49 -2.02 -7.26
CA GLN A 387 -8.89 -3.13 -7.98
C GLN A 387 -7.99 -2.63 -9.09
N LEU A 388 -6.80 -3.22 -9.16
CA LEU A 388 -5.88 -3.13 -10.28
C LEU A 388 -5.55 -4.55 -10.73
N ASN A 389 -5.87 -4.88 -11.97
CA ASN A 389 -5.45 -6.07 -12.69
C ASN A 389 -4.50 -5.66 -13.82
N ASP A 390 -3.71 -6.60 -14.32
CA ASP A 390 -2.92 -6.33 -15.54
C ASP A 390 -3.80 -6.38 -16.80
N MET A 391 -4.61 -5.33 -16.98
CA MET A 391 -5.49 -5.17 -18.14
C MET A 391 -4.73 -5.07 -19.45
N LEU A 392 -3.51 -4.54 -19.43
CA LEU A 392 -2.66 -4.47 -20.63
C LEU A 392 -2.27 -5.88 -21.09
N SER A 393 -1.80 -6.72 -20.17
CA SER A 393 -1.48 -8.12 -20.47
C SER A 393 -2.70 -8.91 -20.88
N LEU A 394 -3.85 -8.72 -20.23
CA LEU A 394 -5.10 -9.40 -20.61
C LEU A 394 -5.43 -9.10 -22.07
N LEU A 395 -5.51 -7.82 -22.44
CA LEU A 395 -5.88 -7.39 -23.80
C LEU A 395 -4.84 -7.82 -24.84
N THR A 396 -3.57 -7.91 -24.46
CA THR A 396 -2.50 -8.44 -25.32
C THR A 396 -2.67 -9.93 -25.56
N GLN A 397 -2.92 -10.71 -24.50
CA GLN A 397 -3.11 -12.17 -24.58
C GLN A 397 -4.32 -12.57 -25.40
N ILE A 398 -5.40 -11.77 -25.37
CA ILE A 398 -6.58 -12.02 -26.20
C ILE A 398 -6.54 -11.35 -27.59
N GLY A 399 -5.42 -10.72 -27.95
CA GLY A 399 -5.15 -10.22 -29.30
C GLY A 399 -5.79 -8.87 -29.65
N LEU A 400 -6.18 -8.07 -28.67
CA LEU A 400 -6.79 -6.75 -28.86
C LEU A 400 -5.78 -5.60 -28.84
N VAL A 401 -4.66 -5.78 -28.16
CA VAL A 401 -3.54 -4.84 -28.12
C VAL A 401 -2.27 -5.58 -28.60
N PRO A 402 -1.45 -4.99 -29.49
CA PRO A 402 -0.19 -5.63 -29.87
C PRO A 402 0.78 -5.63 -28.68
N PRO A 403 1.69 -6.63 -28.58
CA PRO A 403 2.77 -6.59 -27.61
C PRO A 403 3.61 -5.33 -27.77
N LEU A 404 4.04 -4.74 -26.66
CA LEU A 404 5.04 -3.67 -26.67
C LEU A 404 6.36 -4.21 -27.23
N GLN A 405 6.98 -3.46 -28.16
CA GLN A 405 8.23 -3.84 -28.82
C GLN A 405 9.45 -3.24 -28.16
#